data_AF-A0A845HLM9-F1
#
_entry.id   AF-A0A845HLM9-F1
#
_cell.length_a   1.000
_cell.length_b   1.000
_cell.length_c   1.000
_cell.angle_alpha   90.00
_cell.angle_beta   90.00
_cell.angle_gamma   90.00
#
_symmetry.space_group_name_H-M   'P 1'
#
loop_
_entity.id
_entity.type
_entity.pdbx_description
1 polymer ?
#
loop_
_entity_poly.entity_id
_entity_poly.type
_entity_poly.pdbx_seq_one_letter_code
_entity_poly.pdbx_strand_id
1 'polypeptide(L)'
;MQQEIRFATFNVCNLSQPGAKLYDNLEPLTPDQYQAKVLWTAQQLDQLDADVIGLQEIFSLAALRDVLAHSARYRDATLAGFEAAPDPLTGAARVVPQVALVSR
;
A
#
# COMPACT_ATOMS: atom_id res chain seq x y z
N MET A 1 -10.33 15.97 -28.49
CA MET A 1 -10.47 16.12 -27.03
C MET A 1 -9.15 15.66 -26.42
N GLN A 2 -8.41 16.55 -25.77
CA GLN A 2 -7.17 16.16 -25.09
C GLN A 2 -7.60 15.33 -23.87
N GLN A 3 -7.25 14.05 -23.85
CA GLN A 3 -7.44 13.22 -22.67
C GLN A 3 -6.26 13.53 -21.74
N GLU A 4 -6.52 14.30 -20.69
CA GLU A 4 -5.52 14.53 -19.64
C GLU A 4 -5.37 13.26 -18.82
N ILE A 5 -4.12 12.84 -18.59
CA ILE A 5 -3.79 11.73 -17.68
C ILE A 5 -3.29 12.34 -16.38
N ARG A 6 -3.95 12.01 -15.27
CA ARG A 6 -3.62 12.53 -13.95
C ARG A 6 -2.66 11.59 -13.22
N PHE A 7 -1.55 12.13 -12.74
CA PHE A 7 -0.57 11.41 -11.95
C PHE A 7 -0.56 11.93 -10.51
N ALA A 8 -0.41 11.02 -9.55
CA ALA A 8 -0.20 11.38 -8.15
C ALA A 8 0.88 10.48 -7.53
N THR A 9 1.48 10.95 -6.44
CA THR A 9 2.30 10.13 -5.56
C THR A 9 1.76 10.17 -4.14
N PHE A 10 1.86 9.06 -3.42
CA PHE A 10 1.40 8.96 -2.05
C PHE A 10 2.27 7.98 -1.25
N ASN A 11 2.97 8.51 -0.25
CA ASN A 11 3.60 7.69 0.77
C ASN A 11 2.54 7.26 1.79
N VAL A 12 2.28 5.95 1.89
CA VAL A 12 1.20 5.41 2.73
C VAL A 12 1.60 5.17 4.19
N CYS A 13 2.75 5.71 4.60
CA CYS A 13 3.27 5.70 5.96
C CYS A 13 3.32 4.29 6.55
N ASN A 14 4.27 3.47 6.10
CA ASN A 14 4.48 2.11 6.59
C ASN A 14 3.23 1.21 6.53
N LEU A 15 2.67 1.00 5.33
CA LEU A 15 1.50 0.12 5.15
C LEU A 15 1.92 -1.35 5.26
N SER A 16 1.44 -2.01 6.31
CA SER A 16 1.82 -3.36 6.71
C SER A 16 0.63 -4.11 7.30
N GLN A 17 0.76 -5.42 7.47
CA GLN A 17 -0.22 -6.27 8.18
C GLN A 17 -0.19 -6.01 9.70
N PRO A 18 -1.29 -6.28 10.42
CA PRO A 18 -1.31 -6.13 11.88
C PRO A 18 -0.26 -7.04 12.55
N GLY A 19 0.35 -6.54 13.62
CA GLY A 19 1.40 -7.25 14.36
C GLY A 19 2.78 -7.30 13.68
N ALA A 20 2.93 -6.78 12.45
CA ALA A 20 4.24 -6.70 11.80
C ALA A 20 5.17 -5.70 12.50
N LYS A 21 6.36 -6.16 12.91
CA LYS A 21 7.41 -5.29 13.45
C LYS A 21 8.29 -4.78 12.30
N LEU A 22 8.25 -3.47 12.06
CA LEU A 22 8.96 -2.82 10.95
C LEU A 22 10.26 -2.15 11.40
N TYR A 23 10.21 -1.48 12.54
CA TYR A 23 11.34 -0.79 13.17
C TYR A 23 11.32 -1.03 14.68
N ASP A 24 12.48 -0.94 15.34
CA ASP A 24 12.58 -1.21 16.78
C ASP A 24 11.82 -0.19 17.64
N ASN A 25 11.73 1.05 17.17
CA ASN A 25 11.05 2.17 17.83
C ASN A 25 9.61 2.39 17.34
N LEU A 26 9.06 1.47 16.55
CA LEU A 26 7.70 1.54 16.05
C LEU A 26 6.90 0.35 16.57
N GLU A 27 5.87 0.66 17.36
CA GLU A 27 4.93 -0.36 17.81
C GLU A 27 4.16 -0.94 16.61
N PRO A 28 3.98 -2.27 16.55
CA PRO A 28 3.15 -2.89 15.52
C PRO A 28 1.71 -2.42 15.59
N LEU A 29 1.05 -2.36 14.42
CA LEU A 29 -0.37 -2.02 14.35
C LEU A 29 -1.21 -3.08 15.07
N THR A 30 -2.14 -2.63 15.92
CA THR A 30 -3.25 -3.49 16.36
C THR A 30 -4.20 -3.75 15.19
N PRO A 31 -5.07 -4.79 15.27
CA PRO A 31 -6.08 -5.05 14.24
C PRO A 31 -6.98 -3.83 13.96
N ASP A 32 -7.41 -3.12 14.99
CA ASP A 32 -8.27 -1.93 14.83
C ASP A 32 -7.52 -0.76 14.18
N GLN A 33 -6.26 -0.54 14.55
CA GLN A 33 -5.40 0.48 13.92
C GLN A 33 -5.12 0.14 12.46
N TYR A 34 -4.91 -1.15 12.16
CA TYR A 34 -4.75 -1.64 10.80
C TYR A 34 -6.00 -1.34 9.96
N GLN A 35 -7.18 -1.72 10.46
CA GLN A 35 -8.44 -1.47 9.76
C GLN A 35 -8.68 0.03 9.54
N ALA A 36 -8.45 0.85 10.56
CA ALA A 36 -8.57 2.30 10.44
C ALA A 36 -7.62 2.87 9.38
N LYS A 37 -6.36 2.40 9.34
CA LYS A 37 -5.38 2.79 8.33
C LYS A 37 -5.82 2.37 6.92
N VAL A 38 -6.26 1.13 6.73
CA VAL A 38 -6.75 0.63 5.44
C VAL A 38 -7.88 1.50 4.90
N LEU A 39 -8.90 1.76 5.73
CA LEU A 39 -10.05 2.58 5.34
C LEU A 39 -9.66 4.01 5.04
N TRP A 40 -8.80 4.62 5.87
CA TRP A 40 -8.34 5.98 5.66
C TRP A 40 -7.52 6.11 4.38
N THR A 41 -6.58 5.19 4.12
CA THR A 41 -5.78 5.16 2.90
C THR A 41 -6.67 4.98 1.66
N ALA A 42 -7.67 4.11 1.71
CA ALA A 42 -8.62 3.93 0.60
C ALA A 42 -9.37 5.22 0.27
N GLN A 43 -9.84 5.95 1.29
CA GLN A 43 -10.48 7.25 1.13
C GLN A 43 -9.53 8.31 0.56
N GLN A 44 -8.24 8.27 0.89
CA GLN A 44 -7.26 9.18 0.30
C GLN A 44 -7.05 8.88 -1.19
N LEU A 45 -6.94 7.59 -1.57
CA LEU A 45 -6.86 7.22 -2.98
C LEU A 45 -8.08 7.73 -3.75
N ASP A 46 -9.29 7.51 -3.23
CA ASP A 46 -10.54 7.98 -3.86
C ASP A 46 -10.58 9.50 -4.05
N GLN A 47 -9.98 10.27 -3.13
CA GLN A 47 -9.90 11.73 -3.21
C GLN A 47 -8.84 12.23 -4.21
N LEU A 48 -7.73 11.50 -4.39
CA LEU A 48 -6.70 11.85 -5.36
C LEU A 48 -7.25 11.85 -6.80
N ASP A 49 -8.12 10.88 -7.11
CA ASP A 49 -8.79 10.73 -8.42
C ASP A 49 -7.80 10.83 -9.59
N ALA A 50 -6.62 10.23 -9.41
CA ALA A 50 -5.58 10.12 -10.42
C ALA A 50 -5.73 8.83 -11.24
N ASP A 51 -5.27 8.85 -12.48
CA ASP A 51 -5.32 7.68 -13.36
C ASP A 51 -4.15 6.74 -13.07
N VAL A 52 -3.00 7.28 -12.66
CA VAL A 52 -1.82 6.53 -12.20
C VAL A 52 -1.32 7.08 -10.87
N ILE A 53 -1.13 6.21 -9.88
CA ILE A 53 -0.63 6.57 -8.55
C ILE A 53 0.66 5.79 -8.24
N GLY A 54 1.73 6.52 -7.93
CA GLY A 54 2.96 5.97 -7.37
C GLY A 54 2.94 5.94 -5.85
N LEU A 55 3.06 4.76 -5.27
CA LEU A 55 2.99 4.53 -3.82
C LEU A 55 4.37 4.21 -3.24
N GLN A 56 4.65 4.74 -2.04
CA GLN A 56 5.88 4.46 -1.27
C GLN A 56 5.53 3.93 0.13
N GLU A 57 6.51 3.28 0.78
CA GLU A 57 6.37 2.65 2.10
C GLU A 57 5.34 1.52 2.16
N ILE A 58 5.31 0.72 1.09
CA ILE A 58 4.55 -0.53 1.04
C ILE A 58 5.41 -1.64 1.65
N PHE A 59 5.05 -2.10 2.84
CA PHE A 59 5.68 -3.27 3.49
C PHE A 59 4.89 -4.56 3.23
N SER A 60 3.64 -4.46 2.79
CA SER A 60 2.80 -5.62 2.45
C SER A 60 1.90 -5.31 1.27
N LEU A 61 2.05 -6.07 0.17
CA LEU A 61 1.10 -5.99 -0.94
C LEU A 61 -0.28 -6.50 -0.53
N ALA A 62 -0.37 -7.47 0.38
CA ALA A 62 -1.64 -7.90 0.94
C ALA A 62 -2.39 -6.73 1.61
N ALA A 63 -1.69 -5.90 2.39
CA ALA A 63 -2.31 -4.70 2.99
C ALA A 63 -2.74 -3.67 1.94
N LEU A 64 -1.97 -3.51 0.86
CA LEU A 64 -2.39 -2.65 -0.26
C LEU A 64 -3.62 -3.21 -0.99
N ARG A 65 -3.74 -4.53 -1.15
CA ARG A 65 -4.95 -5.15 -1.73
C ARG A 65 -6.18 -4.91 -0.86
N ASP A 66 -6.02 -4.94 0.47
CA ASP A 66 -7.11 -4.59 1.38
C ASP A 66 -7.53 -3.13 1.20
N VAL A 67 -6.57 -2.19 1.05
CA VAL A 67 -6.86 -0.79 0.72
C VAL A 67 -7.66 -0.68 -0.58
N LEU A 68 -7.22 -1.33 -1.66
CA LEU A 68 -7.91 -1.28 -2.95
C LEU A 68 -9.33 -1.84 -2.86
N ALA A 69 -9.52 -2.96 -2.15
CA ALA A 69 -10.84 -3.57 -1.96
C ALA A 69 -11.86 -2.64 -1.26
N HIS A 70 -11.39 -1.71 -0.44
CA HIS A 70 -12.23 -0.73 0.26
C HIS A 70 -12.38 0.61 -0.48
N SER A 71 -11.62 0.83 -1.55
CA SER A 71 -11.75 2.02 -2.39
C SER A 71 -12.95 1.90 -3.32
N ALA A 72 -13.63 3.02 -3.56
CA ALA A 72 -14.71 3.11 -4.54
C ALA A 72 -14.19 3.23 -5.99
N ARG A 73 -13.07 3.92 -6.20
CA ARG A 73 -12.51 4.22 -7.53
C ARG A 73 -11.43 3.23 -8.00
N TYR A 74 -10.77 2.53 -7.08
CA TYR A 74 -9.58 1.72 -7.36
C TYR A 74 -9.75 0.24 -7.01
N ARG A 75 -10.96 -0.22 -6.67
CA ARG A 75 -11.26 -1.63 -6.39
C ARG A 75 -10.77 -2.59 -7.47
N ASP A 76 -10.98 -2.19 -8.72
CA ASP A 76 -10.65 -2.99 -9.91
C ASP A 76 -9.39 -2.47 -10.62
N ALA A 77 -8.60 -1.62 -9.94
CA ALA A 77 -7.39 -1.06 -10.51
C ALA A 77 -6.31 -2.13 -10.71
N THR A 78 -5.50 -1.94 -11.75
CA THR A 78 -4.27 -2.70 -11.96
C THR A 78 -3.24 -2.31 -10.91
N LEU A 79 -2.73 -3.31 -10.17
CA LEU A 79 -1.67 -3.16 -9.20
C LEU A 79 -0.37 -3.79 -9.72
N ALA A 80 0.66 -2.96 -9.89
CA ALA A 80 2.03 -3.41 -10.13
C ALA A 80 2.87 -3.15 -8.88
N GLY A 81 3.34 -4.20 -8.24
CA GLY A 81 4.17 -4.13 -7.04
C GLY A 81 5.05 -5.37 -6.91
N PHE A 82 5.97 -5.32 -5.96
CA PHE A 82 6.89 -6.41 -5.67
C PHE A 82 6.67 -6.92 -4.24
N GLU A 83 7.00 -8.20 -4.00
CA GLU A 83 7.21 -8.73 -2.66
C GLU A 83 8.67 -9.14 -2.55
N ALA A 84 9.35 -8.62 -1.53
CA ALA A 84 10.73 -8.98 -1.29
C ALA A 84 10.84 -10.49 -1.07
N ALA A 85 11.68 -11.14 -1.88
CA ALA A 85 12.02 -12.54 -1.65
C ALA A 85 12.55 -12.72 -0.22
N PRO A 86 12.23 -13.85 0.45
CA PRO A 86 12.79 -14.16 1.75
C PRO A 86 14.32 -14.13 1.70
N ASP A 87 14.93 -13.99 2.87
CA ASP A 87 16.37 -14.08 2.99
C ASP A 87 16.88 -15.45 2.49
N PRO A 88 17.84 -15.48 1.55
CA PRO A 88 18.24 -16.73 0.90
C PRO A 88 19.03 -17.66 1.82
N LEU A 89 19.55 -17.15 2.95
CA LEU A 89 20.32 -17.95 3.92
C LEU A 89 19.42 -18.45 5.06
N THR A 90 18.55 -17.58 5.57
CA THR A 90 17.72 -17.87 6.76
C THR A 90 16.28 -18.26 6.42
N GLY A 91 15.82 -17.99 5.21
CA GLY A 91 14.42 -18.15 4.81
C GLY A 91 13.46 -17.15 5.46
N ALA A 92 13.96 -16.20 6.26
CA ALA A 92 13.14 -15.24 6.97
C ALA A 92 12.52 -14.22 6.00
N ALA A 93 11.26 -13.83 6.26
CA ALA A 93 10.61 -12.77 5.51
C ALA A 93 11.39 -11.46 5.62
N ARG A 94 11.59 -10.77 4.50
CA ARG A 94 12.25 -9.46 4.48
C ARG A 94 11.21 -8.36 4.62
N VAL A 95 11.35 -7.58 5.68
CA VAL A 95 10.48 -6.44 6.00
C VAL A 95 11.22 -5.18 5.57
N VAL A 96 11.07 -4.81 4.29
CA VAL A 96 11.68 -3.60 3.72
C VAL A 96 10.61 -2.77 3.03
N PRO A 97 10.72 -1.42 3.07
CA PRO A 97 9.77 -0.56 2.36
C PRO A 97 9.94 -0.74 0.85
N GLN A 98 8.82 -0.89 0.15
CA GLN A 98 8.78 -1.04 -1.30
C GLN A 98 7.92 0.06 -1.93
N VAL A 99 7.96 0.11 -3.26
CA VAL A 99 7.11 0.97 -4.09
C VAL A 99 6.09 0.13 -4.86
N ALA A 100 4.96 0.74 -5.19
CA ALA A 100 3.95 0.14 -6.05
C ALA A 100 3.36 1.20 -7.00
N LEU A 101 2.77 0.74 -8.10
CA LEU A 101 1.98 1.53 -9.02
C LEU A 101 0.55 0.99 -9.06
N VAL A 102 -0.41 1.91 -9.03
CA VAL A 102 -1.84 1.62 -9.22
C VAL A 102 -2.33 2.40 -10.43
N SER A 103 -3.06 1.72 -11.33
CA SER A 103 -3.71 2.32 -12.50
C SER A 103 -5.15 1.84 -12.59
N ARG A 104 -6.12 2.77 -12.65
CA ARG A 104 -7.55 2.44 -12.81
C ARG A 104 -7.99 2.38 -14.27
#